data_AF-A0A3D4UKP1-F1
#
_entry.id   AF-A0A3D4UKP1-F1
#
_cell.length_a   1.000
_cell.length_b   1.000
_cell.length_c   1.000
_cell.angle_alpha   90.00
_cell.angle_beta   90.00
_cell.angle_gamma   90.00
#
_symmetry.space_group_name_H-M   'P 1'
#
loop_
_entity.id
_entity.type
_entity.pdbx_description
1 polymer ?
#
loop_
_entity_poly.entity_id
_entity_poly.type
_entity_poly.pdbx_seq_one_letter_code
_entity_poly.pdbx_strand_id
1 'polypeptide(L)'
;EVVTQGREYPIFYLPENTDVKLRMQSTDVIHSFWIPEFRTKRDVIPNRYTGFGIKTPKLTKYDSYIYRDKETGEETEMLGRDMWIFCAEYCGDEHSRMAATLRIVPQEIYEQKMAEWGVQLSPIETGEKIYNQICMSCHAIDGTKLVGPPWNSATLDGHEFGYGYDVTLEDGSTHPRDANYYRESILDPNAKIVAGYAPAMASYQGQLSDEQIDGLIAYIQSLSDRGPAPAEGEETEAGTDQAEEAAGSES
;
A
#
# COMPACT_ATOMS: atom_id res chain seq x y z
N GLU A 1 10.91 16.00 -15.67
CA GLU A 1 11.94 16.00 -14.61
C GLU A 1 11.98 17.37 -13.96
N VAL A 2 12.16 17.46 -12.63
CA VAL A 2 12.44 18.74 -11.97
C VAL A 2 13.95 18.81 -11.78
N VAL A 3 14.62 19.58 -12.63
CA VAL A 3 16.08 19.77 -12.52
C VAL A 3 16.33 20.89 -11.52
N THR A 4 16.71 20.54 -10.29
CA THR A 4 17.36 21.49 -9.38
C THR A 4 18.85 21.14 -9.33
N GLN A 5 19.70 22.05 -9.80
CA GLN A 5 21.16 21.95 -9.72
C GLN A 5 21.83 20.76 -10.45
N GLY A 6 21.33 20.38 -11.64
CA GLY A 6 22.03 19.43 -12.53
C GLY A 6 22.05 17.97 -12.06
N ARG A 7 21.24 17.62 -11.05
CA ARG A 7 21.03 16.24 -10.59
C ARG A 7 19.56 15.88 -10.76
N GLU A 8 19.32 14.69 -11.30
CA GLU A 8 17.97 14.17 -11.53
C GLU A 8 17.46 13.47 -10.26
N TYR A 9 16.28 13.87 -9.80
CA TYR A 9 15.57 13.21 -8.71
C TYR A 9 14.40 12.39 -9.29
N PRO A 10 14.09 11.21 -8.73
CA PRO A 10 12.95 10.42 -9.15
C PRO A 10 11.65 11.17 -8.89
N ILE A 11 10.65 10.94 -9.75
CA ILE A 11 9.32 11.55 -9.64
C ILE A 11 8.28 10.46 -9.43
N PHE A 12 7.54 10.57 -8.34
CA PHE A 12 6.36 9.75 -8.05
C PHE A 12 5.12 10.49 -8.57
N TYR A 13 4.48 9.96 -9.61
CA TYR A 13 3.24 10.52 -10.14
C TYR A 13 2.05 9.98 -9.36
N LEU A 14 1.13 10.85 -8.94
CA LEU A 14 -0.15 10.48 -8.33
C LEU A 14 -1.31 11.25 -8.98
N PRO A 15 -2.51 10.66 -9.08
CA PRO A 15 -3.69 11.36 -9.55
C PRO A 15 -4.22 12.32 -8.47
N GLU A 16 -4.83 13.43 -8.89
CA GLU A 16 -5.50 14.38 -8.00
C GLU A 16 -6.74 13.79 -7.32
N ASN A 17 -7.14 14.36 -6.18
CA ASN A 17 -8.37 14.03 -5.45
C ASN A 17 -8.60 12.53 -5.17
N THR A 18 -7.52 11.77 -4.99
CA THR A 18 -7.52 10.31 -4.89
C THR A 18 -6.93 9.87 -3.55
N ASP A 19 -7.55 8.87 -2.94
CA ASP A 19 -7.00 8.19 -1.77
C ASP A 19 -5.94 7.20 -2.22
N VAL A 20 -4.69 7.48 -1.86
CA VAL A 20 -3.53 6.69 -2.25
C VAL A 20 -2.94 6.04 -1.00
N LYS A 21 -2.76 4.72 -1.05
CA LYS A 21 -2.02 3.99 -0.01
C LYS A 21 -0.62 3.68 -0.52
N LEU A 22 0.37 4.24 0.16
CA LEU A 22 1.77 3.93 -0.10
C LEU A 22 2.13 2.67 0.68
N ARG A 23 2.54 1.62 -0.03
CA ARG A 23 3.17 0.43 0.56
C ARG A 23 4.64 0.45 0.18
N MET A 24 5.50 0.41 1.17
CA MET A 24 6.93 0.65 1.01
C MET A 24 7.71 -0.41 1.76
N GLN A 25 8.81 -0.83 1.17
CA GLN A 25 9.80 -1.70 1.79
C GLN A 25 11.18 -1.21 1.33
N SER A 26 12.17 -1.34 2.21
CA SER A 26 13.55 -1.08 1.80
C SER A 26 14.20 -2.35 1.25
N THR A 27 15.04 -2.17 0.23
CA THR A 27 15.85 -3.24 -0.37
C THR A 27 17.24 -3.35 0.26
N ASP A 28 17.65 -2.38 1.08
CA ASP A 28 18.99 -2.30 1.67
C ASP A 28 18.98 -2.02 3.19
N VAL A 29 18.96 -0.74 3.59
CA VAL A 29 19.02 -0.25 4.97
C VAL A 29 17.73 0.46 5.33
N ILE A 30 17.61 0.93 6.58
CA ILE A 30 16.42 1.68 6.99
C ILE A 30 16.46 3.07 6.33
N HIS A 31 15.33 3.48 5.76
CA HIS A 31 15.08 4.85 5.29
C HIS A 31 13.86 5.41 6.03
N SER A 32 13.51 6.67 5.79
CA SER A 32 12.21 7.21 6.19
C SER A 32 11.64 8.07 5.08
N PHE A 33 10.51 7.66 4.51
CA PHE A 33 9.83 8.38 3.45
C PHE A 33 9.02 9.53 4.06
N TRP A 34 9.43 10.78 3.79
CA TRP A 34 8.81 11.97 4.38
C TRP A 34 8.31 12.93 3.31
N ILE A 35 7.01 13.27 3.37
CA ILE A 35 6.41 14.34 2.57
C ILE A 35 6.03 15.49 3.52
N PRO A 36 6.84 16.58 3.61
CA PRO A 36 6.62 17.66 4.57
C PRO A 36 5.23 18.30 4.50
N GLU A 37 4.69 18.46 3.31
CA GLU A 37 3.42 19.12 3.06
C GLU A 37 2.22 18.31 3.56
N PHE A 38 2.31 16.97 3.55
CA PHE A 38 1.32 16.11 4.23
C PHE A 38 1.61 15.94 5.72
N ARG A 39 2.78 16.41 6.20
CA ARG A 39 3.27 16.22 7.57
C ARG A 39 3.38 14.75 7.99
N THR A 40 3.51 13.86 7.01
CA THR A 40 3.56 12.41 7.23
C THR A 40 4.93 11.89 6.88
N LYS A 41 5.54 11.20 7.84
CA LYS A 41 6.75 10.41 7.64
C LYS A 41 6.51 8.98 8.08
N ARG A 42 7.13 8.03 7.40
CA ARG A 42 7.12 6.63 7.81
C ARG A 42 8.45 5.97 7.48
N ASP A 43 9.01 5.28 8.45
CA ASP A 43 10.23 4.50 8.28
C ASP A 43 9.97 3.40 7.26
N VAL A 44 10.92 3.20 6.34
CA VAL A 44 10.88 2.18 5.30
C VAL A 44 11.97 1.17 5.64
N ILE A 45 11.54 -0.02 6.06
CA ILE A 45 12.38 -0.97 6.77
C ILE A 45 12.62 -2.20 5.89
N PRO A 46 13.83 -2.79 5.89
CA PRO A 46 14.07 -4.04 5.21
C PRO A 46 13.20 -5.18 5.77
N ASN A 47 12.79 -6.11 4.90
CA ASN A 47 12.05 -7.32 5.23
C ASN A 47 10.68 -7.11 5.90
N ARG A 48 10.10 -5.91 5.81
CA ARG A 48 8.70 -5.66 6.20
C ARG A 48 8.12 -4.51 5.41
N TYR A 49 6.82 -4.58 5.17
CA TYR A 49 6.07 -3.46 4.64
C TYR A 49 5.75 -2.47 5.74
N THR A 50 5.98 -1.21 5.41
CA THR A 50 5.42 -0.06 6.10
C THR A 50 4.67 0.78 5.09
N GLY A 51 3.81 1.67 5.57
CA GLY A 51 2.99 2.45 4.67
C GLY A 51 2.14 3.46 5.40
N PHE A 52 1.55 4.35 4.62
CA PHE A 52 0.52 5.27 5.08
C PHE A 52 -0.41 5.65 3.92
N GLY A 53 -1.62 6.05 4.27
CA GLY A 53 -2.58 6.63 3.34
C GLY A 53 -2.38 8.14 3.22
N ILE A 54 -2.57 8.68 2.02
CA ILE A 54 -2.70 10.11 1.77
C ILE A 54 -3.91 10.37 0.87
N LYS A 55 -4.64 11.45 1.15
CA LYS A 55 -5.60 12.01 0.21
C LYS A 55 -4.89 13.06 -0.63
N THR A 56 -4.76 12.85 -1.93
CA THR A 56 -4.20 13.89 -2.80
C THR A 56 -5.17 15.06 -2.92
N PRO A 57 -4.69 16.32 -2.89
CA PRO A 57 -5.54 17.48 -3.08
C PRO A 57 -6.13 17.49 -4.49
N LYS A 58 -7.27 18.17 -4.63
CA LYS A 58 -7.78 18.57 -5.93
C LYS A 58 -6.94 19.73 -6.46
N LEU A 59 -6.53 19.66 -7.72
CA LEU A 59 -5.76 20.71 -8.36
C LEU A 59 -6.65 21.92 -8.66
N THR A 60 -6.02 23.09 -8.64
CA THR A 60 -6.62 24.39 -8.97
C THR A 60 -5.88 25.01 -10.15
N LYS A 61 -6.45 26.07 -10.73
CA LYS A 61 -5.79 26.84 -11.81
C LYS A 61 -4.46 27.50 -11.40
N TYR A 62 -4.12 27.49 -10.11
CA TYR A 62 -2.85 28.03 -9.60
C TYR A 62 -1.80 26.95 -9.39
N ASP A 63 -2.14 25.70 -9.65
CA ASP A 63 -1.23 24.57 -9.62
C ASP A 63 -0.63 24.37 -11.01
N SER A 64 0.68 24.51 -11.12
CA SER A 64 1.40 24.13 -12.32
C SER A 64 2.76 23.53 -11.99
N TYR A 65 3.27 22.75 -12.93
CA TYR A 65 4.65 22.27 -12.94
C TYR A 65 5.25 22.43 -14.33
N ILE A 66 6.57 22.48 -14.39
CA ILE A 66 7.30 22.52 -15.66
C ILE A 66 7.62 21.08 -16.08
N TYR A 67 7.04 20.66 -17.20
CA TYR A 67 7.47 19.48 -17.93
C TYR A 67 8.62 19.86 -18.84
N ARG A 68 9.69 19.09 -18.80
CA ARG A 68 10.82 19.22 -19.71
C ARG A 68 10.89 17.94 -20.53
N ASP A 69 10.82 18.09 -21.85
CA ASP A 69 11.01 16.99 -22.77
C ASP A 69 12.48 16.55 -22.75
N LYS A 70 12.71 15.23 -22.65
CA LYS A 70 14.07 14.69 -22.54
C LYS A 70 14.84 14.74 -23.86
N GLU A 71 14.15 14.65 -24.99
CA GLU A 71 14.76 14.57 -26.31
C GLU A 71 15.00 15.97 -26.89
N THR A 72 13.99 16.84 -26.80
CA THR A 72 14.05 18.19 -27.38
C THR A 72 14.55 19.24 -26.39
N GLY A 73 14.48 18.97 -25.09
CA GLY A 73 14.80 19.91 -24.02
C GLY A 73 13.76 21.02 -23.83
N GLU A 74 12.66 20.97 -24.58
CA GLU A 74 11.59 21.97 -24.58
C GLU A 74 10.82 21.93 -23.24
N GLU A 75 10.48 23.12 -22.73
CA GLU A 75 9.77 23.27 -21.46
C GLU A 75 8.32 23.68 -21.71
N THR A 76 7.40 22.96 -21.09
CA THR A 76 5.95 23.19 -21.16
C THR A 76 5.38 23.28 -19.76
N GLU A 77 4.62 24.34 -19.49
CA GLU A 77 3.85 24.45 -18.26
C GLU A 77 2.61 23.56 -18.33
N MET A 78 2.43 22.68 -17.35
CA MET A 78 1.33 21.74 -17.26
C MET A 78 0.62 21.87 -15.91
N LEU A 79 -0.69 21.57 -15.88
CA LEU A 79 -1.46 21.51 -14.64
C LEU A 79 -0.94 20.39 -13.74
N GLY A 80 -0.58 20.72 -12.51
CA GLY A 80 -0.11 19.76 -11.50
C GLY A 80 0.60 20.44 -10.35
N ARG A 81 0.94 19.67 -9.33
CA ARG A 81 1.60 20.17 -8.12
C ARG A 81 2.77 19.28 -7.75
N ASP A 82 3.95 19.87 -7.67
CA ASP A 82 5.16 19.22 -7.16
C ASP A 82 5.31 19.45 -5.66
N MET A 83 5.68 18.38 -4.95
CA MET A 83 5.93 18.36 -3.51
C MET A 83 7.23 17.60 -3.29
N TRP A 84 8.03 18.03 -2.31
CA TRP A 84 9.29 17.35 -2.04
C TRP A 84 9.08 16.10 -1.19
N ILE A 85 9.86 15.07 -1.50
CA ILE A 85 10.04 13.90 -0.66
C ILE A 85 11.49 13.90 -0.19
N PHE A 86 11.70 13.65 1.09
CA PHE A 86 13.03 13.52 1.68
C PHE A 86 13.17 12.18 2.39
N CYS A 87 14.39 11.65 2.41
CA CYS A 87 14.78 10.65 3.39
C CYS A 87 14.97 11.33 4.75
N ALA A 88 14.29 10.84 5.79
CA ALA A 88 14.35 11.38 7.15
C ALA A 88 14.98 10.41 8.18
N GLU A 89 15.71 9.40 7.71
CA GLU A 89 16.48 8.46 8.54
C GLU A 89 17.88 8.30 7.93
N TYR A 90 18.94 8.33 8.75
CA TYR A 90 20.31 8.32 8.23
C TYR A 90 20.63 6.97 7.55
N CYS A 91 20.74 7.00 6.22
CA CYS A 91 20.90 5.81 5.38
C CYS A 91 22.27 5.68 4.69
N GLY A 92 23.20 6.61 4.94
CA GLY A 92 24.56 6.58 4.38
C GLY A 92 25.10 7.95 3.97
N ASP A 93 26.21 7.96 3.23
CA ASP A 93 26.94 9.19 2.87
C ASP A 93 26.13 10.17 2.01
N GLU A 94 25.26 9.64 1.14
CA GLU A 94 24.39 10.44 0.28
C GLU A 94 23.00 10.68 0.92
N HIS A 95 22.83 10.44 2.23
CA HIS A 95 21.55 10.59 2.93
C HIS A 95 20.88 11.95 2.69
N SER A 96 21.63 13.06 2.79
CA SER A 96 21.11 14.41 2.58
C SER A 96 20.71 14.72 1.13
N ARG A 97 21.08 13.84 0.19
CA ARG A 97 20.79 13.93 -1.24
C ARG A 97 19.75 12.91 -1.69
N MET A 98 19.25 12.08 -0.77
CA MET A 98 18.17 11.14 -1.05
C MET A 98 16.83 11.89 -1.00
N ALA A 99 16.51 12.53 -2.11
CA ALA A 99 15.27 13.28 -2.31
C ALA A 99 14.53 12.77 -3.56
N ALA A 100 13.23 13.04 -3.61
CA ALA A 100 12.38 12.78 -4.75
C ALA A 100 11.31 13.87 -4.87
N THR A 101 10.56 13.87 -5.96
CA THR A 101 9.39 14.74 -6.12
C THR A 101 8.14 13.88 -6.16
N LEU A 102 7.14 14.23 -5.35
CA LEU A 102 5.78 13.77 -5.52
C LEU A 102 5.06 14.74 -6.44
N ARG A 103 4.55 14.25 -7.56
CA ARG A 103 3.89 15.05 -8.58
C ARG A 103 2.43 14.64 -8.70
N ILE A 104 1.55 15.56 -8.35
CA ILE A 104 0.10 15.36 -8.41
C ILE A 104 -0.41 15.93 -9.72
N VAL A 105 -1.10 15.11 -10.50
CA VAL A 105 -1.54 15.44 -11.87
C VAL A 105 -3.01 15.09 -12.09
N PRO A 106 -3.66 15.65 -13.12
CA PRO A 106 -4.95 15.17 -13.56
C PRO A 106 -4.92 13.66 -13.88
N GLN A 107 -6.04 12.98 -13.68
CA GLN A 107 -6.17 11.53 -13.90
C GLN A 107 -5.67 11.07 -15.28
N GLU A 108 -6.00 11.82 -16.34
CA GLU A 108 -5.57 11.51 -17.71
C GLU A 108 -4.04 11.52 -17.86
N ILE A 109 -3.35 12.48 -17.23
CA ILE A 109 -1.89 12.55 -17.26
C ILE A 109 -1.27 11.41 -16.46
N TYR A 110 -1.89 11.03 -15.34
CA TYR A 110 -1.45 9.87 -14.57
C TYR A 110 -1.53 8.59 -15.40
N GLU A 111 -2.66 8.34 -16.05
CA GLU A 111 -2.88 7.17 -16.93
C GLU A 111 -1.89 7.14 -18.10
N GLN A 112 -1.66 8.28 -18.76
CA GLN A 112 -0.65 8.40 -19.81
C GLN A 112 0.75 8.03 -19.31
N LYS A 113 1.12 8.48 -18.10
CA LYS A 113 2.42 8.15 -17.50
C LYS A 113 2.55 6.68 -17.13
N MET A 114 1.49 6.06 -16.63
CA MET A 114 1.48 4.61 -16.37
C MET A 114 1.67 3.81 -17.67
N ALA A 115 1.00 4.23 -18.75
CA ALA A 115 1.15 3.60 -20.06
C ALA A 115 2.55 3.79 -20.65
N GLU A 116 3.14 4.99 -20.53
CA GLU A 116 4.50 5.30 -20.97
C GLU A 116 5.55 4.41 -20.27
N TRP A 117 5.38 4.18 -18.97
CA TRP A 117 6.28 3.32 -18.19
C TRP A 117 6.05 1.82 -18.45
N GLY A 118 5.12 1.47 -19.33
CA GLY A 118 4.83 0.08 -19.65
C GLY A 118 4.24 -0.70 -18.47
N VAL A 119 3.63 0.00 -17.49
CA VAL A 119 2.83 -0.64 -16.44
C VAL A 119 1.58 -1.19 -17.11
N GLN A 120 1.66 -2.44 -17.58
CA GLN A 120 0.60 -3.08 -18.38
C GLN A 120 -0.56 -3.59 -17.52
N LEU A 121 -0.27 -3.96 -16.28
CA LEU A 121 -1.25 -4.44 -15.30
C LEU A 121 -1.05 -3.64 -14.02
N SER A 122 -2.14 -3.17 -13.43
CA SER A 122 -2.13 -2.68 -12.06
C SER A 122 -1.63 -3.78 -11.09
N PRO A 123 -1.22 -3.42 -9.86
CA PRO A 123 -0.85 -4.42 -8.85
C PRO A 123 -1.97 -5.46 -8.62
N ILE A 124 -3.23 -5.03 -8.60
CA ILE A 124 -4.38 -5.92 -8.41
C ILE A 124 -4.50 -6.91 -9.59
N GLU A 125 -4.44 -6.42 -10.83
CA GLU A 125 -4.52 -7.27 -12.03
C GLU A 125 -3.32 -8.23 -12.13
N THR A 126 -2.13 -7.76 -11.72
CA THR A 126 -0.94 -8.60 -11.60
C THR A 126 -1.18 -9.71 -10.58
N GLY A 127 -1.70 -9.38 -9.40
CA GLY A 127 -2.05 -10.36 -8.36
C GLY A 127 -3.10 -11.35 -8.81
N GLU A 128 -4.18 -10.89 -9.45
CA GLU A 128 -5.25 -11.74 -9.97
C GLU A 128 -4.70 -12.75 -10.98
N LYS A 129 -3.83 -12.31 -11.89
CA LYS A 129 -3.18 -13.19 -12.86
C LYS A 129 -2.35 -14.28 -12.19
N ILE A 130 -1.54 -13.92 -11.20
CA ILE A 130 -0.71 -14.89 -10.45
C ILE A 130 -1.58 -15.86 -9.64
N TYR A 131 -2.63 -15.35 -8.99
CA TYR A 131 -3.61 -16.16 -8.26
C TYR A 131 -4.20 -17.25 -9.16
N ASN A 132 -4.67 -16.85 -10.35
CA ASN A 132 -5.30 -17.76 -11.31
C ASN A 132 -4.34 -18.84 -11.83
N GLN A 133 -3.03 -18.55 -11.86
CA GLN A 133 -2.02 -19.48 -12.36
C GLN A 133 -1.49 -20.43 -11.28
N ILE A 134 -1.40 -19.97 -10.04
CA ILE A 134 -0.61 -20.65 -9.00
C ILE A 134 -1.47 -20.98 -7.77
N CYS A 135 -2.26 -20.04 -7.29
CA CYS A 135 -2.83 -20.11 -5.94
C CYS A 135 -4.27 -20.67 -5.90
N MET A 136 -5.07 -20.48 -6.96
CA MET A 136 -6.50 -20.85 -7.01
C MET A 136 -6.79 -22.32 -6.72
N SER A 137 -5.85 -23.22 -7.06
CA SER A 137 -6.03 -24.66 -6.81
C SER A 137 -6.13 -25.03 -5.33
N CYS A 138 -5.57 -24.18 -4.45
CA CYS A 138 -5.47 -24.43 -3.02
C CYS A 138 -6.18 -23.37 -2.17
N HIS A 139 -6.33 -22.14 -2.67
CA HIS A 139 -7.00 -21.04 -1.97
C HIS A 139 -8.25 -20.60 -2.71
N ALA A 140 -9.38 -20.54 -2.02
CA ALA A 140 -10.63 -20.05 -2.59
C ALA A 140 -10.81 -18.54 -2.34
N ILE A 141 -11.64 -17.91 -3.18
CA ILE A 141 -12.05 -16.51 -3.06
C ILE A 141 -13.57 -16.35 -2.89
N ASP A 142 -14.29 -17.45 -2.72
CA ASP A 142 -15.73 -17.51 -2.49
C ASP A 142 -16.08 -18.00 -1.07
N GLY A 143 -15.07 -18.12 -0.19
CA GLY A 143 -15.21 -18.63 1.16
C GLY A 143 -15.20 -20.16 1.27
N THR A 144 -14.99 -20.90 0.17
CA THR A 144 -14.89 -22.36 0.23
C THR A 144 -13.63 -22.81 0.97
N LYS A 145 -13.76 -23.82 1.85
CA LYS A 145 -12.61 -24.46 2.49
C LYS A 145 -11.90 -25.38 1.49
N LEU A 146 -10.63 -25.08 1.19
CA LEU A 146 -9.74 -25.90 0.38
C LEU A 146 -8.54 -26.35 1.21
N VAL A 147 -7.45 -26.73 0.54
CA VAL A 147 -6.18 -27.09 1.19
C VAL A 147 -5.61 -25.90 1.98
N GLY A 148 -5.77 -24.69 1.45
CA GLY A 148 -5.42 -23.44 2.11
C GLY A 148 -6.65 -22.62 2.52
N PRO A 149 -6.48 -21.66 3.44
CA PRO A 149 -7.56 -20.77 3.87
C PRO A 149 -8.04 -19.85 2.74
N PRO A 150 -9.33 -19.44 2.74
CA PRO A 150 -9.84 -18.52 1.74
C PRO A 150 -9.24 -17.12 1.89
N TRP A 151 -9.16 -16.37 0.78
CA TRP A 151 -8.61 -15.02 0.75
C TRP A 151 -9.66 -13.92 0.94
N ASN A 152 -10.91 -14.18 0.57
CA ASN A 152 -12.03 -13.26 0.75
C ASN A 152 -12.53 -13.23 2.20
N SER A 153 -13.37 -12.25 2.50
CA SER A 153 -14.08 -12.22 3.78
C SER A 153 -15.05 -13.38 3.89
N ALA A 154 -14.78 -14.29 4.82
CA ALA A 154 -15.57 -15.50 5.03
C ALA A 154 -15.57 -15.90 6.50
N THR A 155 -16.51 -16.73 6.94
CA THR A 155 -16.46 -17.38 8.24
C THR A 155 -16.46 -18.89 8.03
N LEU A 156 -15.41 -19.56 8.52
CA LEU A 156 -15.27 -21.01 8.42
C LEU A 156 -14.87 -21.57 9.78
N ASP A 157 -15.56 -22.62 10.21
CA ASP A 157 -15.28 -23.33 11.47
C ASP A 157 -15.22 -22.41 12.71
N GLY A 158 -15.97 -21.30 12.69
CA GLY A 158 -15.99 -20.30 13.78
C GLY A 158 -14.87 -19.26 13.71
N HIS A 159 -14.05 -19.27 12.67
CA HIS A 159 -12.99 -18.29 12.42
C HIS A 159 -13.37 -17.35 11.28
N GLU A 160 -13.14 -16.05 11.47
CA GLU A 160 -13.27 -15.08 10.39
C GLU A 160 -12.04 -15.13 9.48
N PHE A 161 -12.25 -14.88 8.18
CA PHE A 161 -11.24 -14.82 7.13
C PHE A 161 -11.27 -13.47 6.42
N GLY A 162 -10.15 -13.08 5.80
CA GLY A 162 -10.00 -11.83 5.05
C GLY A 162 -8.82 -10.97 5.48
N TYR A 163 -8.38 -10.09 4.58
CA TYR A 163 -7.35 -9.08 4.89
C TYR A 163 -7.85 -8.15 6.01
N GLY A 164 -7.00 -7.84 7.00
CA GLY A 164 -7.36 -6.98 8.13
C GLY A 164 -8.15 -7.67 9.25
N TYR A 165 -8.40 -8.98 9.14
CA TYR A 165 -8.89 -9.80 10.24
C TYR A 165 -7.73 -10.44 10.98
N ASP A 166 -7.91 -10.70 12.27
CA ASP A 166 -7.00 -11.58 13.00
C ASP A 166 -7.16 -13.03 12.52
N VAL A 167 -6.07 -13.76 12.50
CA VAL A 167 -6.02 -15.20 12.26
C VAL A 167 -5.61 -15.91 13.53
N THR A 168 -6.31 -16.99 13.86
CA THR A 168 -5.90 -17.92 14.92
C THR A 168 -4.96 -18.96 14.34
N LEU A 169 -3.80 -19.14 14.96
CA LEU A 169 -2.79 -20.13 14.57
C LEU A 169 -3.01 -21.46 15.30
N GLU A 170 -2.35 -22.53 14.84
CA GLU A 170 -2.44 -23.88 15.43
C GLU A 170 -2.06 -23.91 16.93
N ASP A 171 -1.15 -23.04 17.37
CA ASP A 171 -0.73 -22.91 18.77
C ASP A 171 -1.70 -22.10 19.65
N GLY A 172 -2.80 -21.62 19.06
CA GLY A 172 -3.82 -20.80 19.73
C GLY A 172 -3.51 -19.31 19.79
N SER A 173 -2.33 -18.87 19.33
CA SER A 173 -2.01 -17.45 19.23
C SER A 173 -2.81 -16.78 18.10
N THR A 174 -2.92 -15.45 18.16
CA THR A 174 -3.55 -14.65 17.12
C THR A 174 -2.55 -13.72 16.45
N HIS A 175 -2.78 -13.43 15.16
CA HIS A 175 -1.97 -12.51 14.39
C HIS A 175 -2.84 -11.69 13.43
N PRO A 176 -2.54 -10.40 13.21
CA PRO A 176 -3.25 -9.63 12.20
C PRO A 176 -2.87 -10.14 10.80
N ARG A 177 -3.87 -10.34 9.92
CA ARG A 177 -3.62 -10.59 8.50
C ARG A 177 -3.40 -9.31 7.73
N ASP A 178 -2.25 -8.71 8.00
CA ASP A 178 -1.72 -7.57 7.29
C ASP A 178 -0.82 -8.01 6.11
N ALA A 179 -0.26 -7.04 5.38
CA ALA A 179 0.64 -7.32 4.28
C ALA A 179 1.89 -8.13 4.70
N ASN A 180 2.37 -7.96 5.94
CA ASN A 180 3.52 -8.69 6.44
C ASN A 180 3.19 -10.16 6.66
N TYR A 181 2.04 -10.45 7.25
CA TYR A 181 1.53 -11.82 7.40
C TYR A 181 1.46 -12.52 6.04
N TYR A 182 0.82 -11.91 5.03
CA TYR A 182 0.68 -12.56 3.72
C TYR A 182 2.03 -12.75 3.02
N ARG A 183 2.94 -11.78 3.10
CA ARG A 183 4.29 -11.92 2.55
C ARG A 183 5.05 -13.06 3.23
N GLU A 184 5.01 -13.14 4.55
CA GLU A 184 5.64 -14.21 5.31
C GLU A 184 5.00 -15.56 4.98
N SER A 185 3.67 -15.67 4.90
CA SER A 185 3.00 -16.91 4.50
C SER A 185 3.37 -17.37 3.09
N ILE A 186 3.65 -16.45 2.15
CA ILE A 186 4.08 -16.79 0.79
C ILE A 186 5.55 -17.26 0.76
N LEU A 187 6.42 -16.64 1.57
CA LEU A 187 7.85 -16.90 1.58
C LEU A 187 8.25 -18.05 2.53
N ASP A 188 7.62 -18.13 3.70
CA ASP A 188 7.81 -19.14 4.74
C ASP A 188 6.45 -19.63 5.31
N PRO A 189 5.71 -20.46 4.54
CA PRO A 189 4.35 -20.88 4.89
C PRO A 189 4.23 -21.71 6.18
N ASN A 190 5.32 -22.33 6.65
CA ASN A 190 5.30 -23.16 7.85
C ASN A 190 5.55 -22.36 9.14
N ALA A 191 5.90 -21.07 9.04
CA ALA A 191 6.10 -20.21 10.20
C ALA A 191 4.80 -19.93 10.96
N LYS A 192 3.66 -19.81 10.24
CA LYS A 192 2.36 -19.43 10.79
C LYS A 192 1.24 -20.28 10.21
N ILE A 193 1.04 -21.45 10.80
CA ILE A 193 0.00 -22.40 10.36
C ILE A 193 -1.34 -21.97 10.94
N VAL A 194 -2.34 -21.74 10.07
CA VAL A 194 -3.69 -21.37 10.47
C VAL A 194 -4.39 -22.54 11.14
N ALA A 195 -5.07 -22.28 12.27
CA ALA A 195 -5.84 -23.29 12.98
C ALA A 195 -6.84 -24.00 12.04
N GLY A 196 -6.84 -25.33 12.07
CA GLY A 196 -7.73 -26.14 11.22
C GLY A 196 -7.23 -26.39 9.79
N TYR A 197 -6.00 -26.00 9.45
CA TYR A 197 -5.33 -26.30 8.18
C TYR A 197 -4.01 -27.06 8.42
N ALA A 198 -3.63 -27.92 7.46
CA ALA A 198 -2.37 -28.65 7.51
C ALA A 198 -1.22 -27.86 6.86
N PRO A 199 0.05 -28.08 7.26
CA PRO A 199 1.23 -27.45 6.64
C PRO A 199 1.52 -28.04 5.25
N ALA A 200 0.70 -27.68 4.26
CA ALA A 200 0.76 -28.21 2.90
C ALA A 200 1.20 -27.17 1.85
N MET A 201 1.30 -25.89 2.23
CA MET A 201 1.68 -24.82 1.31
C MET A 201 3.20 -24.84 1.05
N ALA A 202 3.58 -24.83 -0.23
CA ALA A 202 4.98 -24.72 -0.63
C ALA A 202 5.50 -23.28 -0.48
N SER A 203 6.79 -23.12 -0.17
CA SER A 203 7.45 -21.81 -0.20
C SER A 203 7.61 -21.32 -1.64
N TYR A 204 7.32 -20.04 -1.86
CA TYR A 204 7.54 -19.34 -3.13
C TYR A 204 8.77 -18.43 -3.11
N GLN A 205 9.64 -18.55 -2.11
CA GLN A 205 10.89 -17.81 -2.03
C GLN A 205 11.74 -18.06 -3.27
N GLY A 206 12.09 -16.98 -4.00
CA GLY A 206 12.85 -17.04 -5.24
C GLY A 206 12.09 -17.56 -6.46
N GLN A 207 10.82 -17.97 -6.30
CA GLN A 207 9.94 -18.37 -7.41
C GLN A 207 9.07 -17.21 -7.89
N LEU A 208 8.68 -16.33 -6.97
CA LEU A 208 7.98 -15.08 -7.26
C LEU A 208 8.91 -13.89 -7.02
N SER A 209 8.83 -12.91 -7.92
CA SER A 209 9.44 -11.59 -7.72
C SER A 209 8.68 -10.77 -6.68
N ASP A 210 9.32 -9.75 -6.11
CA ASP A 210 8.68 -8.85 -5.14
C ASP A 210 7.43 -8.18 -5.71
N GLU A 211 7.48 -7.76 -6.98
CA GLU A 211 6.34 -7.16 -7.69
C GLU A 211 5.14 -8.12 -7.80
N GLN A 212 5.40 -9.41 -8.06
CA GLN A 212 4.34 -10.43 -8.10
C GLN A 212 3.74 -10.68 -6.70
N ILE A 213 4.57 -10.68 -5.66
CA ILE A 213 4.10 -10.81 -4.27
C ILE A 213 3.28 -9.59 -3.86
N ASP A 214 3.75 -8.38 -4.19
CA ASP A 214 3.04 -7.12 -3.97
C ASP A 214 1.68 -7.12 -4.66
N GLY A 215 1.63 -7.61 -5.90
CA GLY A 215 0.41 -7.77 -6.65
C GLY A 215 -0.56 -8.75 -5.99
N LEU A 216 -0.08 -9.93 -5.58
CA LEU A 216 -0.88 -10.91 -4.84
C LEU A 216 -1.50 -10.32 -3.57
N ILE A 217 -0.71 -9.59 -2.78
CA ILE A 217 -1.20 -8.94 -1.56
C ILE A 217 -2.22 -7.86 -1.89
N ALA A 218 -2.00 -7.07 -2.95
CA ALA A 218 -2.97 -6.08 -3.42
C ALA A 218 -4.30 -6.74 -3.85
N TYR A 219 -4.23 -7.88 -4.54
CA TYR A 219 -5.40 -8.64 -4.92
C TYR A 219 -6.15 -9.21 -3.71
N ILE A 220 -5.45 -9.86 -2.76
CA ILE A 220 -6.03 -10.35 -1.50
C ILE A 220 -6.77 -9.23 -0.75
N GLN A 221 -6.14 -8.06 -0.66
CA GLN A 221 -6.73 -6.90 -0.01
C GLN A 221 -7.99 -6.41 -0.72
N SER A 222 -8.05 -6.51 -2.05
CA SER A 222 -9.22 -6.12 -2.86
C SER A 222 -10.43 -7.05 -2.66
N LEU A 223 -10.21 -8.27 -2.16
CA LEU A 223 -11.23 -9.27 -1.88
C LEU A 223 -11.83 -9.17 -0.47
N SER A 224 -11.27 -8.32 0.40
CA SER A 224 -11.72 -8.14 1.78
C SER A 224 -12.73 -7.00 1.90
N ASP A 225 -13.78 -7.23 2.68
CA ASP A 225 -14.78 -6.22 3.07
C ASP A 225 -14.25 -5.16 4.05
N ARG A 226 -13.21 -5.46 4.84
CA ARG A 226 -12.54 -4.50 5.73
C ARG A 226 -11.58 -3.56 4.98
N GLY A 227 -11.34 -3.81 3.69
CA GLY A 227 -10.35 -3.08 2.89
C GLY A 227 -8.93 -3.13 3.49
N PRO A 228 -7.97 -2.37 2.95
CA PRO A 228 -6.67 -2.19 3.60
C PRO A 228 -6.87 -1.64 5.01
N ALA A 229 -6.31 -2.33 6.01
CA ALA A 229 -6.17 -1.83 7.37
C ALA A 229 -5.75 -0.34 7.36
N PRO A 230 -6.32 0.49 8.24
CA PRO A 230 -5.81 1.84 8.46
C PRO A 230 -4.31 1.76 8.73
N ALA A 231 -3.56 2.75 8.21
CA ALA A 231 -2.16 2.85 8.57
C ALA A 231 -2.08 3.00 10.10
N GLU A 232 -1.14 2.30 10.75
CA GLU A 232 -0.93 2.46 12.20
C GLU A 232 -0.80 3.97 12.52
N GLY A 233 -1.81 4.53 13.20
CA GLY A 233 -1.91 5.96 13.49
C GLY A 233 -3.26 6.63 13.18
N GLU A 234 -4.21 5.97 12.52
CA GLU A 234 -5.61 6.42 12.50
C GLU A 234 -6.33 5.96 13.78
N GLU A 235 -6.23 6.77 14.83
CA GLU A 235 -7.22 6.70 15.92
C GLU A 235 -8.57 7.08 15.34
N THR A 236 -9.48 6.11 15.22
CA THR A 236 -10.88 6.39 14.92
C THR A 236 -11.47 7.07 16.16
N GLU A 237 -11.63 8.39 16.12
CA GLU A 237 -12.52 9.08 17.06
C GLU A 237 -13.97 8.66 16.74
N ALA A 238 -14.37 7.53 17.31
CA ALA A 238 -15.74 7.08 17.36
C ALA A 238 -16.31 7.37 18.75
N GLY A 239 -16.96 8.53 18.86
CA GLY A 239 -18.18 8.70 19.64
C GLY A 239 -18.05 8.90 21.15
N THR A 240 -18.28 10.14 21.58
CA THR A 240 -19.16 10.41 22.73
C THR A 240 -20.03 11.63 22.40
N ASP A 241 -21.21 11.38 21.84
CA ASP A 241 -22.26 12.39 21.82
C ASP A 241 -23.55 11.75 22.35
N GLN A 242 -23.64 11.66 23.67
CA GLN A 242 -24.88 11.56 24.44
C GLN A 242 -24.65 12.13 25.84
N ALA A 243 -25.21 13.31 26.10
CA ALA A 243 -26.12 13.57 27.22
C ALA A 243 -26.13 15.07 27.56
N GLU A 244 -27.18 15.77 27.15
CA GLU A 244 -27.71 16.92 27.89
C GLU A 244 -29.24 16.96 27.70
N GLU A 245 -29.94 16.09 28.44
CA GLU A 245 -31.29 16.41 28.89
C GLU A 245 -31.17 17.49 29.98
N ALA A 246 -31.41 18.73 29.60
CA ALA A 246 -31.55 19.83 30.54
C ALA A 246 -32.85 19.67 31.34
N ALA A 247 -32.71 19.17 32.56
CA ALA A 247 -33.70 19.36 33.61
C ALA A 247 -33.63 20.80 34.13
N GLY A 248 -34.78 21.47 34.15
CA GLY A 248 -35.12 22.49 35.15
C GLY A 248 -35.29 23.93 34.65
N SER A 249 -36.53 24.40 34.63
CA SER A 249 -36.94 25.47 35.55
C SER A 249 -38.46 25.67 35.53
N GLU A 250 -39.04 25.64 36.73
CA GLU A 250 -40.39 26.03 37.08
C GLU A 250 -40.72 27.47 36.65
N SER A 251 -41.95 27.68 36.18
CA SER A 251 -42.85 28.79 36.53
C SER A 251 -44.22 28.61 35.89
#